data_AF-A0A1M4SVQ6-F1
#
_entry.id   AF-A0A1M4SVQ6-F1
#
_cell.length_a   1.000
_cell.length_b   1.000
_cell.length_c   1.000
_cell.angle_alpha   90.00
_cell.angle_beta   90.00
_cell.angle_gamma   90.00
#
_symmetry.space_group_name_H-M   'P 1'
#
loop_
_entity.id
_entity.type
_entity.pdbx_description
1 polymer ?
#
loop_
_entity_poly.entity_id
_entity_poly.type
_entity_poly.pdbx_seq_one_letter_code
_entity_poly.pdbx_strand_id
1 'polypeptide(L)'
;MAESTKLEDIETGKKTSQCRYFKAKVLESHQANQINDTIKESFDEKSIVFTDDSSSYVDISDYVKLHFSEKSNEKLTKETLRWIHITISNAKRNFLENYHKIKGKYLQMCLNEFVYKLNRRYFGEKLFDRFVIAAVTGL
;
A
#
# COMPACT_ATOMS: atom_id res chain seq x y z
N MET A 1 -6.92 -12.00 -21.80
CA MET A 1 -6.67 -10.75 -22.56
C MET A 1 -6.36 -9.65 -21.56
N ALA A 2 -5.16 -9.09 -21.58
CA ALA A 2 -4.83 -7.93 -20.76
C ALA A 2 -5.12 -6.67 -21.59
N GLU A 3 -6.34 -6.16 -21.50
CA GLU A 3 -6.67 -4.88 -22.13
C GLU A 3 -5.92 -3.75 -21.41
N SER A 4 -5.28 -2.87 -22.18
CA SER A 4 -4.66 -1.67 -21.64
C SER A 4 -5.76 -0.73 -21.11
N THR A 5 -5.81 -0.53 -19.80
CA THR A 5 -6.68 0.50 -19.22
C THR A 5 -6.12 1.87 -19.58
N LYS A 6 -6.90 2.71 -20.26
CA LYS A 6 -6.49 4.09 -20.59
C LYS A 6 -6.31 4.89 -19.29
N LEU A 7 -5.08 5.28 -18.99
CA LEU A 7 -4.73 6.05 -17.79
C LEU A 7 -4.91 7.56 -17.97
N GLU A 8 -5.12 8.02 -19.20
CA GLU A 8 -5.44 9.40 -19.52
C GLU A 8 -6.60 9.43 -20.50
N ASP A 9 -7.60 10.25 -20.18
CA ASP A 9 -8.67 10.59 -21.10
C ASP A 9 -8.18 11.75 -21.97
N ILE A 10 -8.09 11.51 -23.28
CA ILE A 10 -7.55 12.46 -24.27
C ILE A 10 -8.49 13.65 -24.47
N GLU A 11 -9.80 13.47 -24.27
CA GLU A 11 -10.79 14.53 -24.47
C GLU A 11 -10.87 15.44 -23.25
N THR A 12 -10.83 14.86 -22.05
CA THR A 12 -10.95 15.63 -20.80
C THR A 12 -9.60 15.99 -20.16
N GLY A 13 -8.49 15.43 -20.65
CA GLY A 13 -7.16 15.55 -20.04
C GLY A 13 -7.05 14.88 -18.66
N LYS A 14 -8.07 14.12 -18.25
CA LYS A 14 -8.16 13.58 -16.89
C LYS A 14 -7.25 12.36 -16.76
N LYS A 15 -6.22 12.51 -15.93
CA LYS A 15 -5.29 11.44 -15.59
C LYS A 15 -5.86 10.59 -14.46
N THR A 16 -5.75 9.28 -14.60
CA THR A 16 -6.14 8.29 -13.62
C THR A 16 -4.99 7.33 -13.37
N SER A 17 -4.87 6.86 -12.14
CA SER A 17 -3.93 5.81 -11.78
C SER A 17 -4.69 4.50 -11.56
N GLN A 18 -4.10 3.39 -11.98
CA GLN A 18 -4.64 2.06 -11.68
C GLN A 18 -4.30 1.66 -10.24
N CYS A 19 -5.31 1.24 -9.50
CA CYS A 19 -5.15 0.61 -8.20
C CYS A 19 -4.49 -0.76 -8.43
N ARG A 20 -3.25 -0.93 -7.98
CA ARG A 20 -2.51 -2.20 -8.10
C ARG A 20 -2.65 -3.00 -6.80
N TYR A 21 -1.53 -3.49 -6.28
CA TYR A 21 -1.48 -4.30 -5.08
C TYR A 21 -1.03 -3.44 -3.90
N PHE A 22 -1.50 -3.83 -2.71
CA PHE A 22 -1.12 -3.23 -1.45
C PHE A 22 -0.34 -4.22 -0.61
N LYS A 23 0.51 -3.68 0.25
CA LYS A 23 1.18 -4.38 1.35
C LYS A 23 1.04 -3.48 2.57
N ALA A 24 0.74 -4.07 3.73
CA ALA A 24 0.66 -3.35 4.98
C ALA A 24 1.58 -4.04 6.00
N LYS A 25 2.33 -3.24 6.76
CA LYS A 25 3.23 -3.72 7.81
C LYS A 25 3.00 -2.88 9.06
N VAL A 26 2.77 -3.54 10.18
CA VAL A 26 2.73 -2.91 11.50
C VAL A 26 4.17 -2.61 11.90
N LEU A 27 4.42 -1.36 12.25
CA LEU A 27 5.66 -0.91 12.86
C LEU A 27 5.48 -0.92 14.38
N GLU A 28 6.52 -1.28 15.12
CA GLU A 28 6.49 -1.24 16.59
C GLU A 28 6.77 0.17 17.12
N SER A 29 7.47 0.98 16.34
CA SER A 29 7.80 2.38 16.58
C SER A 29 7.88 3.17 15.28
N HIS A 30 7.85 4.50 15.41
CA HIS A 30 8.05 5.44 14.30
C HIS A 30 9.49 5.98 14.22
N GLN A 31 10.45 5.29 14.85
CA GLN A 31 11.85 5.69 14.77
C GLN A 31 12.41 5.42 13.38
N ALA A 32 13.24 6.33 12.88
CA ALA A 32 13.83 6.26 11.54
C ALA A 32 14.55 4.92 11.29
N ASN A 33 15.31 4.42 12.27
CA ASN A 33 16.03 3.14 12.15
C ASN A 33 15.09 1.97 11.81
N GLN A 34 13.96 1.83 12.51
CA GLN A 34 13.02 0.74 12.26
C GLN A 34 12.32 0.86 10.90
N ILE A 35 12.03 2.09 10.48
CA ILE A 35 11.45 2.36 9.17
C ILE A 35 12.45 1.98 8.08
N ASN A 36 13.71 2.40 8.22
CA ASN A 36 14.80 2.08 7.29
C ASN A 36 14.99 0.56 7.16
N ASP A 37 14.98 -0.17 8.27
CA ASP A 37 15.08 -1.64 8.25
C ASP A 37 13.88 -2.27 7.53
N THR A 38 12.67 -1.80 7.83
CA THR A 38 11.44 -2.28 7.16
C THR A 38 11.47 -2.02 5.65
N ILE A 39 12.02 -0.89 5.23
CA ILE A 39 12.16 -0.48 3.82
C ILE A 39 13.14 -1.40 3.10
N LYS A 40 14.33 -1.63 3.67
CA LYS A 40 15.35 -2.54 3.11
C LYS A 40 14.81 -3.95 2.91
N GLU A 41 14.04 -4.45 3.87
CA GLU A 41 13.43 -5.79 3.78
C GLU A 41 12.27 -5.86 2.78
N SER A 42 11.65 -4.72 2.46
CA SER A 42 10.41 -4.68 1.69
C SER A 42 10.56 -4.20 0.24
N PHE A 43 11.61 -3.45 -0.07
CA PHE A 43 11.82 -2.83 -1.37
C PHE A 43 13.16 -3.25 -1.97
N ASP A 44 13.18 -3.36 -3.30
CA ASP A 44 14.43 -3.48 -4.05
C ASP A 44 15.10 -2.11 -4.12
N GLU A 45 16.43 -2.04 -4.02
CA GLU A 45 17.20 -0.79 -4.10
C GLU A 45 16.94 0.00 -5.39
N LYS A 46 16.47 -0.67 -6.46
CA LYS A 46 16.11 -0.03 -7.75
C LYS A 46 14.74 0.63 -7.74
N SER A 47 14.00 0.55 -6.64
CA SER A 47 12.64 1.08 -6.53
C SER A 47 12.60 2.60 -6.64
N ILE A 48 11.54 3.12 -7.25
CA ILE A 48 11.20 4.55 -7.19
C ILE A 48 10.04 4.68 -6.20
N VAL A 49 10.21 5.49 -5.16
CA VAL A 49 9.28 5.59 -4.05
C VAL A 49 8.68 6.99 -4.01
N PHE A 50 7.36 7.05 -3.86
CA PHE A 50 6.60 8.27 -3.62
C PHE A 50 6.02 8.18 -2.21
N THR A 51 6.26 9.17 -1.35
CA THR A 51 5.76 9.20 0.03
C THR A 51 5.01 10.48 0.32
N ASP A 52 4.27 10.48 1.43
CA ASP A 52 3.91 11.74 2.05
C ASP A 52 5.15 12.38 2.70
N ASP A 53 5.04 13.68 3.00
CA ASP A 53 6.09 14.49 3.63
C ASP A 53 6.18 14.28 5.15
N SER A 54 6.18 13.00 5.56
CA SER A 54 6.34 12.61 6.96
C SER A 54 7.80 12.74 7.39
N SER A 55 8.03 13.38 8.55
CA SER A 55 9.36 13.52 9.15
C SER A 55 9.99 12.19 9.58
N SER A 56 9.24 11.09 9.53
CA SER A 56 9.75 9.75 9.84
C SER A 56 10.57 9.15 8.69
N TYR A 57 10.47 9.72 7.49
CA TYR A 57 11.13 9.25 6.27
C TYR A 57 12.41 10.03 5.99
N VAL A 58 13.35 10.01 6.94
CA VAL A 58 14.57 10.84 6.88
C VAL A 58 15.56 10.34 5.84
N ASP A 59 15.83 9.03 5.84
CA ASP A 59 16.95 8.44 5.06
C ASP A 59 16.47 7.48 3.96
N ILE A 60 15.20 7.56 3.54
CA ILE A 60 14.66 6.64 2.52
C ILE A 60 15.45 6.71 1.22
N SER A 61 15.90 7.91 0.84
CA SER A 61 16.71 8.17 -0.36
C SER A 61 17.98 7.34 -0.42
N ASP A 62 18.51 6.87 0.71
CA ASP A 62 19.74 6.08 0.76
C ASP A 62 19.52 4.60 0.42
N TYR A 63 18.26 4.15 0.40
CA TYR A 63 17.88 2.74 0.22
C TYR A 63 17.10 2.49 -1.06
N VAL A 64 16.78 3.53 -1.83
CA VAL A 64 15.99 3.44 -3.05
C VAL A 64 16.58 4.32 -4.13
N LYS A 65 16.42 3.92 -5.39
CA LYS A 65 16.98 4.64 -6.54
C LYS A 65 16.53 6.11 -6.59
N LEU A 66 15.27 6.36 -6.25
CA LEU A 66 14.71 7.71 -6.28
C LEU A 66 13.55 7.83 -5.30
N HIS A 67 13.59 8.85 -4.45
CA HIS A 67 12.55 9.16 -3.48
C HIS A 67 11.94 10.52 -3.79
N PHE A 68 10.63 10.54 -4.00
CA PHE A 68 9.84 11.75 -4.12
C PHE A 68 8.96 11.90 -2.88
N SER A 69 9.18 12.98 -2.12
CA SER A 69 8.31 13.37 -1.02
C SER A 69 7.33 14.43 -1.51
N GLU A 70 6.05 14.23 -1.23
CA GLU A 70 5.01 15.21 -1.53
C GLU A 70 4.23 15.58 -0.27
N LYS A 71 4.16 16.87 0.03
CA LYS A 71 3.33 17.35 1.14
C LYS A 71 1.86 17.18 0.79
N SER A 72 1.18 16.32 1.54
CA SER A 72 -0.25 16.05 1.39
C SER A 72 -1.06 17.34 1.42
N ASN A 73 -1.66 17.68 0.28
CA ASN A 73 -2.64 18.74 0.13
C ASN A 73 -3.89 18.20 -0.58
N GLU A 74 -4.98 18.97 -0.63
CA GLU A 74 -6.26 18.49 -1.16
C GLU A 74 -6.16 17.98 -2.61
N LYS A 75 -5.27 18.57 -3.41
CA LYS A 75 -5.04 18.21 -4.81
C LYS A 75 -4.20 16.93 -4.94
N LEU A 76 -3.04 16.87 -4.28
CA LEU A 76 -2.10 15.73 -4.32
C LEU A 76 -2.67 14.47 -3.68
N THR A 77 -3.48 14.63 -2.62
CA THR A 77 -4.25 13.53 -2.01
C THR A 77 -5.20 12.89 -3.03
N LYS A 78 -5.71 13.66 -4.00
CA LYS A 78 -6.60 13.18 -5.07
C LYS A 78 -5.84 12.68 -6.31
N GLU A 79 -4.52 12.85 -6.37
CA GLU A 79 -3.66 12.48 -7.50
C GLU A 79 -2.68 11.36 -7.11
N THR A 80 -1.51 11.70 -6.55
CA THR A 80 -0.40 10.77 -6.29
C THR A 80 -0.73 9.73 -5.21
N LEU A 81 -1.26 10.18 -4.06
CA LEU A 81 -1.50 9.30 -2.90
C LEU A 81 -2.95 8.79 -2.82
N ARG A 82 -3.76 9.05 -3.84
CA ARG A 82 -5.21 8.76 -3.87
C ARG A 82 -5.58 7.37 -3.38
N TRP A 83 -4.92 6.35 -3.92
CA TRP A 83 -5.23 4.97 -3.60
C TRP A 83 -4.84 4.58 -2.17
N ILE A 84 -3.78 5.20 -1.62
CA ILE A 84 -3.37 4.99 -0.23
C ILE A 84 -4.44 5.55 0.71
N HIS A 85 -4.91 6.79 0.47
CA HIS A 85 -5.96 7.40 1.29
C HIS A 85 -7.30 6.64 1.23
N ILE A 86 -7.73 6.20 0.03
CA ILE A 86 -8.92 5.37 -0.13
C ILE A 86 -8.77 4.05 0.65
N THR A 87 -7.59 3.41 0.56
CA THR A 87 -7.33 2.14 1.23
C THR A 87 -7.33 2.28 2.74
N ILE A 88 -6.71 3.35 3.28
CA ILE A 88 -6.76 3.65 4.72
C ILE A 88 -8.20 3.89 5.19
N SER A 89 -9.00 4.64 4.42
CA SER A 89 -10.41 4.89 4.75
C SER A 89 -11.21 3.58 4.78
N ASN A 90 -11.03 2.73 3.77
CA ASN A 90 -11.69 1.42 3.69
C ASN A 90 -11.24 0.49 4.81
N ALA A 91 -9.95 0.49 5.16
CA ALA A 91 -9.43 -0.32 6.27
C ALA A 91 -10.07 0.10 7.60
N LYS A 92 -10.15 1.41 7.88
CA LYS A 92 -10.79 1.92 9.11
C LYS A 92 -12.24 1.46 9.22
N ARG A 93 -13.02 1.58 8.14
CA ARG A 93 -14.41 1.12 8.10
C ARG A 93 -14.51 -0.40 8.28
N ASN A 94 -13.71 -1.15 7.54
CA ASN A 94 -13.69 -2.61 7.62
C ASN A 94 -13.36 -3.08 9.04
N PHE A 95 -12.41 -2.42 9.71
CA PHE A 95 -12.00 -2.78 11.05
C PHE A 95 -13.09 -2.53 12.09
N LEU A 96 -13.82 -1.41 11.95
CA LEU A 96 -14.94 -1.08 12.82
C LEU A 96 -16.11 -2.06 12.66
N GLU A 97 -16.39 -2.49 11.43
CA GLU A 97 -17.52 -3.38 11.12
C GLU A 97 -17.25 -4.84 11.51
N ASN A 98 -16.04 -5.35 11.27
CA ASN A 98 -15.75 -6.78 11.38
C ASN A 98 -15.09 -7.16 12.71
N TYR A 99 -14.47 -6.23 13.43
CA TYR A 99 -13.77 -6.53 14.67
C TYR A 99 -14.27 -5.65 15.82
N HIS A 100 -14.83 -6.27 16.85
CA HIS A 100 -15.25 -5.55 18.06
C HIS A 100 -14.08 -4.96 18.86
N LYS A 101 -12.92 -5.65 18.84
CA LYS A 101 -11.69 -5.19 19.50
C LYS A 101 -10.47 -5.82 18.84
N ILE A 102 -9.58 -4.98 18.31
CA ILE A 102 -8.29 -5.43 17.75
C ILE A 102 -7.21 -5.24 18.82
N LYS A 103 -6.59 -6.34 19.27
CA LYS A 103 -5.38 -6.26 20.11
C LYS A 103 -4.17 -6.02 19.20
N GLY A 104 -3.19 -5.22 19.66
CA GLY A 104 -2.00 -4.90 18.87
C GLY A 104 -1.28 -6.13 18.28
N LYS A 105 -1.18 -7.22 19.06
CA LYS A 105 -0.60 -8.50 18.61
C LYS A 105 -1.31 -9.18 17.43
N TYR A 106 -2.55 -8.80 17.12
CA TYR A 106 -3.32 -9.32 16.00
C TYR A 106 -3.47 -8.31 14.84
N LEU A 107 -2.99 -7.07 15.01
CA LEU A 107 -3.19 -6.01 14.03
C LEU A 107 -2.59 -6.36 12.66
N GLN A 108 -1.42 -6.99 12.64
CA GLN A 108 -0.80 -7.44 11.39
C GLN A 108 -1.66 -8.48 10.67
N MET A 109 -2.28 -9.42 11.40
CA MET A 109 -3.17 -10.43 10.81
C MET A 109 -4.44 -9.80 10.23
N CYS A 110 -5.03 -8.83 10.94
CA CYS A 110 -6.18 -8.07 10.43
C CYS A 110 -5.82 -7.29 9.15
N LEU A 111 -4.63 -6.68 9.11
CA LEU A 111 -4.14 -5.97 7.92
C LEU A 111 -3.86 -6.94 6.76
N ASN A 112 -3.25 -8.09 7.00
CA ASN A 112 -3.02 -9.13 5.99
C ASN A 112 -4.34 -9.60 5.38
N GLU A 113 -5.34 -9.90 6.21
CA GLU A 113 -6.67 -10.32 5.74
C GLU A 113 -7.34 -9.25 4.87
N PHE A 114 -7.32 -7.99 5.33
CA PHE A 114 -7.87 -6.86 4.58
C PHE A 114 -7.15 -6.67 3.23
N VAL A 115 -5.81 -6.67 3.23
CA VAL A 115 -4.98 -6.50 2.03
C VAL A 115 -5.18 -7.66 1.06
N TYR A 116 -5.24 -8.90 1.53
CA TYR A 116 -5.52 -10.07 0.69
C TYR A 116 -6.89 -9.94 0.01
N LYS A 117 -7.94 -9.57 0.76
CA LYS A 117 -9.29 -9.35 0.21
C LYS A 117 -9.34 -8.25 -0.84
N LEU A 118 -8.50 -7.23 -0.71
CA LEU A 118 -8.39 -6.14 -1.68
C LEU A 118 -7.61 -6.58 -2.92
N ASN A 119 -6.44 -7.18 -2.73
CA ASN A 119 -5.55 -7.62 -3.81
C ASN A 119 -6.14 -8.75 -4.67
N ARG A 120 -6.91 -9.67 -4.06
CA ARG A 120 -7.45 -10.84 -4.78
C ARG A 120 -8.39 -10.49 -5.94
N ARG A 121 -8.93 -9.27 -5.95
CA ARG A 121 -9.73 -8.72 -7.06
C ARG A 121 -8.94 -8.67 -8.36
N TYR A 122 -7.62 -8.63 -8.28
CA TYR A 122 -6.70 -8.50 -9.42
C TYR A 122 -5.91 -9.77 -9.72
N PHE A 123 -6.10 -10.86 -8.97
CA PHE A 123 -5.31 -12.09 -9.16
C PHE A 123 -5.68 -12.87 -10.43
N GLY A 124 -6.88 -12.70 -10.96
CA GLY A 124 -7.34 -13.43 -12.15
C GLY A 124 -7.19 -14.94 -11.98
N GLU A 125 -6.58 -15.60 -12.95
CA GLU A 125 -6.34 -17.05 -12.95
C GLU A 125 -5.41 -17.51 -11.81
N LYS A 126 -4.59 -16.61 -11.25
CA LYS A 126 -3.67 -16.93 -10.14
C LYS A 126 -4.35 -16.97 -8.76
N LEU A 127 -5.67 -16.82 -8.70
CA LEU A 127 -6.41 -16.75 -7.44
C LEU A 127 -6.17 -17.97 -6.54
N PHE A 128 -6.18 -19.17 -7.13
CA PHE A 128 -5.94 -20.41 -6.39
C PHE A 128 -4.52 -20.48 -5.83
N ASP A 129 -3.50 -20.28 -6.67
CA ASP A 129 -2.10 -20.33 -6.24
C ASP A 129 -1.80 -19.29 -5.15
N ARG A 130 -2.34 -18.07 -5.31
CA ARG A 130 -2.19 -16.99 -4.32
C ARG A 130 -2.87 -17.32 -3.00
N PHE A 131 -4.01 -18.01 -3.04
CA PHE A 131 -4.68 -18.49 -1.83
C PHE A 131 -3.84 -19.55 -1.11
N VAL A 132 -3.28 -20.53 -1.84
CA VAL A 132 -2.41 -21.56 -1.27
C VAL A 132 -1.19 -20.94 -0.60
N ILE A 133 -0.53 -19.97 -1.26
CA ILE A 133 0.60 -19.25 -0.67
C ILE A 133 0.19 -18.58 0.63
N ALA A 134 -0.89 -17.80 0.63
CA ALA A 134 -1.37 -17.09 1.82
C ALA A 134 -1.68 -18.06 2.98
N ALA A 135 -2.29 -19.22 2.68
CA ALA A 135 -2.62 -20.23 3.67
C ALA A 135 -1.40 -20.87 4.33
N VAL A 136 -0.31 -21.06 3.58
CA VAL A 136 0.92 -21.70 4.09
C VAL A 136 1.84 -20.69 4.79
N THR A 137 1.92 -19.45 4.30
CA THR A 137 2.86 -18.45 4.84
C THR A 137 2.27 -17.55 5.90
N GLY A 138 0.93 -17.49 6.03
CA GLY A 138 0.27 -16.52 6.92
C GLY A 138 0.48 -15.05 6.50
N LEU A 139 0.83 -14.84 5.23
CA LEU A 139 1.02 -13.52 4.61
C LEU A 139 -0.30 -12.97 4.07
#